data_AF-A0A1E5WE55-F1
#
_entry.id   AF-A0A1E5WE55-F1
#
_cell.length_a   1.000
_cell.length_b   1.000
_cell.length_c   1.000
_cell.angle_alpha   90.00
_cell.angle_beta   90.00
_cell.angle_gamma   90.00
#
_symmetry.space_group_name_H-M   'P 1'
#
loop_
_entity.id
_entity.type
_entity.pdbx_description
1 polymer ?
#
loop_
_entity_poly.entity_id
_entity_poly.type
_entity_poly.pdbx_seq_one_letter_code
_entity_poly.pdbx_strand_id
1 'polypeptide(L)'
;MGNISRFMNHSCAPNVFWQPVQFDHEDDRHPHIMFFALKHIPPMTELTYDYGDIGADSSGVHSPRAKNCLCGSLNCRGFFI
;
A
#
# COMPACT_ATOMS: atom_id res chain seq x y z
N MET A 1 19.26 -4.45 0.21
CA MET A 1 19.05 -4.14 -1.23
C MET A 1 17.58 -4.39 -1.55
N GLY A 2 16.95 -3.56 -2.39
CA GLY A 2 15.53 -3.70 -2.75
C GLY A 2 15.29 -3.17 -4.17
N ASN A 3 14.16 -3.54 -4.79
CA ASN A 3 13.81 -3.11 -6.14
C ASN A 3 13.00 -1.79 -6.12
N ILE A 4 12.43 -1.41 -7.26
CA ILE A 4 11.68 -0.15 -7.41
C ILE A 4 10.39 -0.08 -6.56
N SER A 5 9.84 -1.22 -6.12
CA SER A 5 8.58 -1.23 -5.38
C SER A 5 8.66 -0.46 -4.06
N ARG A 6 9.86 -0.37 -3.46
CA ARG A 6 10.10 0.37 -2.21
C ARG A 6 9.86 1.88 -2.31
N PHE A 7 9.69 2.41 -3.52
CA PHE A 7 9.45 3.83 -3.76
C PHE A 7 7.98 4.16 -4.08
N MET A 8 7.11 3.14 -4.24
CA MET A 8 5.67 3.40 -4.40
C MET A 8 5.11 3.94 -3.10
N ASN A 9 4.38 5.06 -3.18
CA ASN A 9 3.81 5.73 -2.02
C ASN A 9 2.43 5.19 -1.64
N HIS A 10 1.99 5.61 -0.46
CA HIS A 10 0.63 5.37 0.01
C HIS A 10 -0.37 6.30 -0.68
N SER A 11 -1.55 5.76 -1.02
CA SER A 11 -2.77 6.54 -1.26
C SER A 11 -3.99 5.88 -0.62
N CYS A 12 -4.89 6.70 -0.08
CA CYS A 12 -6.21 6.23 0.38
C CYS A 12 -7.16 5.92 -0.79
N ALA A 13 -6.81 6.33 -2.01
CA ALA A 13 -7.50 5.96 -3.25
C ALA A 13 -6.46 5.43 -4.26
N PRO A 14 -5.88 4.24 -4.01
CA PRO A 14 -4.76 3.73 -4.79
C PRO A 14 -5.18 3.32 -6.20
N ASN A 15 -4.17 3.11 -7.06
CA ASN A 15 -4.33 2.56 -8.40
C ASN A 15 -3.61 1.22 -8.59
N VAL A 16 -2.87 0.77 -7.57
CA VAL A 16 -2.20 -0.52 -7.49
C VAL A 16 -2.65 -1.26 -6.22
N PHE A 17 -2.80 -2.57 -6.30
CA PHE A 17 -2.93 -3.45 -5.14
C PHE A 17 -1.82 -4.49 -5.12
N TRP A 18 -1.55 -5.07 -3.95
CA TRP A 18 -0.57 -6.13 -3.80
C TRP A 18 -1.25 -7.46 -3.49
N GLN A 19 -0.65 -8.55 -3.93
CA GLN A 19 -1.12 -9.91 -3.71
C GLN A 19 0.06 -10.85 -3.46
N PRO A 20 0.01 -11.73 -2.44
CA PRO A 20 0.93 -12.85 -2.31
C PRO A 20 0.74 -13.85 -3.46
N VAL A 21 1.81 -14.23 -4.14
CA VAL A 21 1.81 -15.15 -5.28
C VAL A 21 2.89 -16.21 -5.06
N GLN A 22 2.50 -17.47 -5.28
CA GLN A 22 3.39 -18.63 -5.21
C GLN A 22 3.58 -19.18 -6.62
N PHE A 23 4.83 -19.32 -7.09
CA PHE A 23 5.08 -19.84 -8.45
C PHE A 23 6.40 -20.59 -8.67
N ASP A 24 7.42 -20.40 -7.83
CA ASP A 24 8.78 -20.95 -8.02
C ASP A 24 9.27 -21.84 -6.87
N HIS A 25 8.49 -21.97 -5.80
CA HIS A 25 8.70 -22.92 -4.69
C HIS A 25 7.37 -23.41 -4.11
N GLU A 26 7.42 -24.33 -3.14
CA GLU A 26 6.24 -24.89 -2.46
C GLU A 26 6.10 -24.43 -0.99
N ASP A 27 6.97 -23.53 -0.52
CA ASP A 27 6.86 -22.96 0.83
C ASP A 27 5.92 -21.75 0.91
N ASP A 28 4.65 -21.99 1.26
CA ASP A 28 3.61 -20.97 1.43
C ASP A 28 3.91 -19.90 2.49
N ARG A 29 4.95 -20.09 3.33
CA ARG A 29 5.34 -19.11 4.36
C ARG A 29 6.09 -17.92 3.76
N HIS A 30 6.60 -18.04 2.55
CA HIS A 30 7.46 -17.04 1.90
C HIS A 30 6.95 -16.66 0.50
N PRO A 31 5.69 -16.24 0.34
CA PRO A 31 5.16 -15.92 -0.98
C PRO A 31 5.82 -14.67 -1.57
N HIS A 32 5.79 -14.55 -2.89
CA HIS A 32 6.21 -13.32 -3.58
C HIS A 32 5.13 -12.26 -3.45
N ILE A 33 5.51 -11.05 -3.05
CA ILE A 33 4.59 -9.91 -3.07
C ILE A 33 4.61 -9.29 -4.46
N MET A 34 3.52 -9.48 -5.21
CA MET A 34 3.35 -8.92 -6.54
C MET A 34 2.35 -7.77 -6.53
N PHE A 35 2.60 -6.77 -7.37
CA PHE A 35 1.75 -5.59 -7.49
C PHE A 35 1.02 -5.60 -8.83
N PHE A 36 -0.28 -5.31 -8.78
CA PHE A 36 -1.17 -5.34 -9.94
C PHE A 36 -1.97 -4.04 -10.03
N ALA A 37 -2.22 -3.58 -11.26
CA ALA A 37 -3.04 -2.41 -11.49
C ALA A 37 -4.51 -2.70 -11.16
N LEU A 38 -5.15 -1.83 -10.37
CA LEU A 38 -6.59 -1.90 -10.06
C LEU A 38 -7.47 -1.44 -11.23
N LYS A 39 -6.90 -0.66 -12.14
CA LYS A 39 -7.58 -0.01 -13.25
C LYS A 39 -6.55 0.38 -14.31
N HIS A 40 -7.00 0.81 -15.48
CA HIS A 40 -6.12 1.44 -16.46
C HIS A 40 -5.45 2.69 -15.86
N ILE A 41 -4.12 2.78 -15.97
CA ILE A 41 -3.30 3.87 -15.41
C ILE A 41 -2.73 4.70 -16.56
N PRO A 42 -3.16 5.97 -16.74
CA PRO A 42 -2.59 6.86 -17.74
C PRO A 42 -1.10 7.12 -17.51
N PRO A 43 -0.33 7.47 -18.58
CA PRO A 43 1.06 7.89 -18.44
C PRO A 43 1.21 9.04 -17.44
N MET A 44 2.36 9.09 -16.76
CA MET A 44 2.70 10.11 -15.75
C MET A 44 1.80 10.12 -14.50
N THR A 45 0.95 9.11 -14.32
CA THR A 45 0.21 8.92 -13.05
C THR A 45 1.12 8.23 -12.04
N GLU A 46 1.21 8.77 -10.82
CA GLU A 46 1.94 8.12 -9.73
C GLU A 46 1.32 6.76 -9.39
N LEU A 47 2.15 5.73 -9.21
CA LEU A 47 1.73 4.42 -8.75
C LEU A 47 1.67 4.41 -7.21
N THR A 48 0.50 4.08 -6.66
CA THR A 48 0.27 4.06 -5.21
C THR A 48 -0.54 2.84 -4.80
N TYR A 49 -0.26 2.34 -3.60
CA TYR A 49 -1.00 1.25 -2.96
C TYR A 49 -1.44 1.63 -1.54
N ASP A 50 -2.42 0.92 -0.99
CA ASP A 50 -2.84 1.15 0.40
C ASP A 50 -1.86 0.45 1.36
N TYR A 51 -1.23 1.20 2.26
CA TYR A 51 -0.29 0.66 3.24
C TYR A 51 -1.01 -0.07 4.39
N GLY A 52 -2.33 0.11 4.48
CA GLY A 52 -3.14 -0.36 5.59
C GLY A 52 -3.60 0.80 6.48
N ASP A 53 -4.55 0.47 7.34
CA ASP A 53 -5.11 1.40 8.32
C ASP A 53 -4.75 0.96 9.74
N ILE A 54 -4.84 1.92 10.66
CA ILE A 54 -4.81 1.68 12.09
C ILE A 54 -6.17 1.06 12.44
N GLY A 55 -6.19 -0.26 12.67
CA GLY A 55 -7.40 -0.97 13.12
C GLY A 55 -8.05 -0.28 14.32
N ALA A 56 -9.38 -0.43 14.44
CA ALA A 56 -10.22 0.20 15.48
C ALA A 56 -9.81 -0.16 16.92
N ASP A 57 -9.01 -1.20 17.08
CA ASP A 57 -8.42 -1.77 18.29
C ASP A 57 -7.19 -0.99 18.80
N SER A 58 -6.66 -0.05 18.02
CA SER A 58 -5.70 0.93 18.47
C SER A 58 -6.32 2.32 18.44
N SER A 59 -6.70 2.81 19.64
CA SER A 59 -7.06 4.20 19.94
C SER A 59 -6.49 5.21 18.93
N GLY A 60 -7.38 5.72 18.06
CA GLY A 60 -7.04 6.50 16.87
C GLY A 60 -6.15 7.71 17.13
N VAL A 61 -5.49 8.19 16.06
CA VAL A 61 -4.64 9.42 15.99
C VAL A 61 -3.43 9.45 16.95
N HIS A 62 -3.40 8.63 18.00
CA HIS A 62 -2.38 8.61 19.05
C HIS A 62 -1.48 7.36 19.02
N SER A 63 -1.53 6.56 17.96
CA SER A 63 -0.55 5.49 17.76
C SER A 63 0.83 6.12 17.46
N PRO A 64 1.90 5.76 18.20
CA PRO A 64 3.25 6.25 17.92
C PRO A 64 3.77 5.90 16.52
N ARG A 65 3.10 4.98 15.81
CA ARG A 65 3.47 4.52 14.46
C ARG A 65 2.70 5.22 13.35
N ALA A 66 1.66 5.99 13.69
CA ALA A 66 0.86 6.70 12.70
C ALA A 66 1.70 7.79 12.01
N LYS A 67 1.61 7.85 10.69
CA LYS A 67 2.21 8.89 9.85
C LYS A 67 1.11 9.67 9.15
N ASN A 68 1.30 10.98 9.03
CA ASN A 68 0.39 11.84 8.29
C ASN A 68 0.30 11.40 6.83
N CYS A 69 -0.91 11.22 6.32
CA CYS A 69 -1.17 10.93 4.92
C CYS A 69 -1.29 12.22 4.11
N LEU A 70 -0.46 12.34 3.07
CA LEU A 70 -0.43 13.47 2.16
C LEU A 70 -0.82 13.07 0.73
N CYS A 71 -1.63 12.01 0.57
CA CYS A 71 -1.93 11.44 -0.75
C CYS A 71 -2.82 12.31 -1.67
N GLY A 72 -3.40 13.40 -1.15
CA GLY A 72 -4.24 14.31 -1.94
C GLY A 72 -5.61 13.77 -2.36
N SER A 73 -5.98 12.56 -1.97
CA SER A 73 -7.31 11.99 -2.24
C SER A 73 -8.42 12.77 -1.53
N LEU A 74 -9.58 12.93 -2.19
CA LEU A 74 -10.78 13.54 -1.60
C LEU A 74 -11.29 12.76 -0.37
N ASN A 75 -11.06 11.44 -0.35
CA ASN A 75 -11.46 10.55 0.75
C ASN A 75 -10.22 10.12 1.57
N CYS A 76 -9.26 11.04 1.78
CA CYS A 76 -8.07 10.76 2.56
C CYS A 76 -8.43 10.45 4.03
N ARG A 77 -7.85 9.37 4.59
CA ARG A 77 -8.02 8.99 6.00
C ARG A 77 -7.21 9.86 6.97
N GLY A 78 -6.33 10.71 6.45
CA GLY A 78 -5.46 11.59 7.23
C GLY A 78 -4.19 10.93 7.78
N PHE A 79 -4.20 9.62 8.00
CA PHE A 79 -3.04 8.87 8.53
C PHE A 79 -2.90 7.48 7.88
N PHE A 80 -1.70 6.90 7.96
CA PHE A 80 -1.39 5.50 7.65
C PHE A 80 -0.33 4.96 8.62
N ILE A 81 -0.04 3.66 8.62
CA ILE A 81 1.03 3.03 9.42
C ILE A 81 2.29 2.82 8.55
#